data_AF-A0A2A2H6Q5-F1
#
_entry.id   AF-A0A2A2H6Q5-F1
#
_cell.length_a   1.000
_cell.length_b   1.000
_cell.length_c   1.000
_cell.angle_alpha   90.00
_cell.angle_beta   90.00
_cell.angle_gamma   90.00
#
_symmetry.space_group_name_H-M   'P 1'
#
loop_
_entity.id
_entity.type
_entity.pdbx_description
1 polymer ?
#
loop_
_entity_poly.entity_id
_entity_poly.type
_entity_poly.pdbx_seq_one_letter_code
_entity_poly.pdbx_strand_id
1 'polypeptide(L)'
;MNIVNLEKEAIEFIKESCNFDETVVMFSGGKDSLVAMDLAKKAGLNHAVYINSELEYTISRHYVEKMKKYYFIEDLKPENDFFEFCNLLSPPSKRLKWCCNVLKLVTSMKYSIKNKKYYHITGIRGDESLRRSKYDKITSDPLLFANPRYHFFEVNPVFDWSEKDIWRYIRHNNLKFNPLYRYIDRVGCWCCPFSTKNEWDLARELEPEGFQKFKKILNVYSVSNVTAEYRRKYIKNGWRSYAFKYLKFPVIKMHNVSNHYTLKGDNIHLHKLENLLFILASNYSINNNELTFTLEMNLQNQQIRLLLEKCLNCVGCGVCTVLCPVNALYLDDSKTINVNKDLCVGCLACCKQIDSKLKMGCIARNYKKERLSIVF
;
A
#
# COMPACT_ATOMS: atom_id res chain seq x y z
N MET A 1 -11.10 -25.33 23.02
CA MET A 1 -11.17 -26.17 21.82
C MET A 1 -9.86 -26.94 21.69
N ASN A 2 -9.88 -28.18 21.21
CA ASN A 2 -8.66 -28.98 20.99
C ASN A 2 -7.89 -28.41 19.80
N ILE A 3 -6.56 -28.25 19.90
CA ILE A 3 -5.72 -27.70 18.83
C ILE A 3 -5.78 -28.55 17.55
N VAL A 4 -5.98 -29.86 17.69
CA VAL A 4 -6.12 -30.78 16.55
C VAL A 4 -7.40 -30.49 15.76
N ASN A 5 -8.49 -30.13 16.44
CA ASN A 5 -9.74 -29.77 15.77
C ASN A 5 -9.60 -28.43 15.05
N LEU A 6 -9.02 -27.43 15.72
CA LEU A 6 -8.74 -26.12 15.11
C LEU A 6 -7.87 -26.28 13.86
N GLU A 7 -6.83 -27.11 13.92
CA GLU A 7 -5.97 -27.43 12.78
C GLU A 7 -6.77 -28.03 11.62
N LYS A 8 -7.61 -29.04 11.90
CA LYS A 8 -8.44 -29.70 10.88
C LYS A 8 -9.42 -28.72 10.22
N GLU A 9 -10.14 -27.94 11.02
CA GLU A 9 -11.10 -26.93 10.55
C GLU A 9 -10.42 -25.88 9.67
N ALA A 10 -9.24 -25.39 10.06
CA ALA A 10 -8.52 -24.40 9.29
C ALA A 10 -7.97 -24.97 7.96
N ILE A 11 -7.50 -26.22 7.94
CA ILE A 11 -7.06 -26.89 6.70
C ILE A 11 -8.23 -27.11 5.74
N GLU A 12 -9.38 -27.56 6.25
CA GLU A 12 -10.60 -27.76 5.47
C GLU A 12 -11.10 -26.44 4.89
N PHE A 13 -11.15 -25.38 5.71
CA PHE A 13 -11.49 -24.03 5.26
C PHE A 13 -10.57 -23.53 4.12
N ILE A 14 -9.25 -23.75 4.21
CA ILE A 14 -8.32 -23.38 3.12
C ILE A 14 -8.66 -24.12 1.82
N LYS A 15 -8.92 -25.43 1.90
CA LYS A 15 -9.24 -26.26 0.73
C LYS A 15 -10.56 -25.86 0.07
N GLU A 16 -11.56 -25.49 0.85
CA GLU A 16 -12.88 -25.06 0.35
C GLU A 16 -12.86 -23.64 -0.22
N SER A 17 -12.02 -22.76 0.33
CA SER A 17 -12.08 -21.32 0.04
C SER A 17 -11.10 -20.85 -1.04
N CYS A 18 -10.11 -21.67 -1.41
CA CYS A 18 -8.99 -21.25 -2.25
C CYS A 18 -8.83 -22.14 -3.49
N ASN A 19 -8.61 -21.52 -4.65
CA ASN A 19 -8.03 -22.19 -5.81
C ASN A 19 -6.49 -22.17 -5.70
N PHE A 20 -5.85 -23.31 -5.43
CA PHE A 20 -4.43 -23.36 -5.09
C PHE A 20 -3.51 -22.83 -6.20
N ASP A 21 -3.86 -23.00 -7.48
CA ASP A 21 -3.09 -22.47 -8.60
C ASP A 21 -3.07 -20.94 -8.61
N GLU A 22 -4.14 -20.32 -8.10
CA GLU A 22 -4.31 -18.88 -7.97
C GLU A 22 -4.06 -18.37 -6.54
N THR A 23 -3.54 -19.20 -5.64
CA THR A 23 -3.32 -18.84 -4.24
C THR A 23 -1.84 -18.66 -3.92
N VAL A 24 -1.56 -17.72 -3.02
CA VAL A 24 -0.25 -17.53 -2.40
C VAL A 24 -0.41 -17.14 -0.93
N VAL A 25 0.52 -17.58 -0.08
CA VAL A 25 0.57 -17.15 1.32
C VAL A 25 1.37 -15.86 1.46
N MET A 26 0.78 -14.85 2.10
CA MET A 26 1.45 -13.59 2.43
C MET A 26 2.20 -13.72 3.76
N PHE A 27 3.41 -14.27 3.72
CA PHE A 27 4.21 -14.49 4.92
C PHE A 27 4.91 -13.20 5.36
N SER A 28 4.73 -12.79 6.62
CA SER A 28 5.30 -11.55 7.16
C SER A 28 6.53 -11.76 8.04
N GLY A 29 6.86 -13.02 8.37
CA GLY A 29 7.83 -13.36 9.40
C GLY A 29 7.29 -13.30 10.84
N GLY A 30 6.01 -12.99 11.04
CA GLY A 30 5.32 -13.04 12.33
C GLY A 30 4.70 -14.40 12.65
N LYS A 31 4.36 -14.62 13.92
CA LYS A 31 3.78 -15.86 14.47
C LYS A 31 2.47 -16.25 13.81
N ASP A 32 1.59 -15.28 13.55
CA ASP A 32 0.27 -15.54 13.01
C ASP A 32 0.37 -15.97 11.53
N SER A 33 1.21 -15.28 10.74
CA SER A 33 1.50 -15.68 9.35
C SER A 33 2.31 -16.98 9.25
N LEU A 34 3.10 -17.34 10.26
CA LEU A 34 3.77 -18.64 10.34
C LEU A 34 2.76 -19.77 10.44
N VAL A 35 1.78 -19.64 11.34
CA VAL A 35 0.71 -20.65 11.48
C VAL A 35 -0.12 -20.75 10.21
N ALA A 36 -0.50 -19.63 9.61
CA ALA A 36 -1.24 -19.64 8.33
C ALA A 36 -0.43 -20.33 7.21
N MET A 37 0.88 -20.09 7.12
CA MET A 37 1.77 -20.74 6.15
C MET A 37 1.91 -22.25 6.41
N ASP A 38 2.01 -22.67 7.67
CA ASP A 38 2.09 -24.08 8.02
C ASP A 38 0.80 -24.83 7.71
N LEU A 39 -0.35 -24.24 8.06
CA LEU A 39 -1.68 -24.76 7.72
C LEU A 39 -1.88 -24.87 6.21
N ALA A 40 -1.49 -23.84 5.44
CA ALA A 40 -1.54 -23.86 3.98
C ALA A 40 -0.69 -25.00 3.40
N LYS A 41 0.54 -25.18 3.91
CA LYS A 41 1.42 -26.28 3.50
C LYS A 41 0.78 -27.64 3.78
N LYS A 42 0.19 -27.83 4.96
CA LYS A 42 -0.55 -29.06 5.33
C LYS A 42 -1.81 -29.27 4.49
N ALA A 43 -2.42 -28.20 4.00
CA ALA A 43 -3.55 -28.26 3.07
C ALA A 43 -3.13 -28.67 1.65
N GLY A 44 -1.84 -28.57 1.30
CA GLY A 44 -1.28 -28.89 -0.01
C GLY A 44 -0.73 -27.68 -0.77
N LEU A 45 -0.79 -26.49 -0.21
CA LEU A 45 -0.26 -25.25 -0.80
C LEU A 45 1.07 -24.85 -0.13
N ASN A 46 2.19 -25.20 -0.75
CA ASN A 46 3.53 -24.78 -0.30
C ASN A 46 4.06 -23.64 -1.17
N HIS A 47 3.37 -22.50 -1.21
CA HIS A 47 3.83 -21.31 -1.93
C HIS A 47 3.56 -20.05 -1.13
N ALA A 48 4.64 -19.41 -0.66
CA ALA A 48 4.58 -18.19 0.11
C ALA A 48 5.44 -17.09 -0.51
N VAL A 49 5.07 -15.84 -0.24
CA VAL A 49 5.87 -14.66 -0.57
C VAL A 49 6.16 -13.85 0.68
N TYR A 50 7.35 -13.28 0.75
CA TYR A 50 7.79 -12.35 1.78
C TYR A 50 8.18 -11.01 1.15
N ILE A 51 7.53 -9.93 1.58
CA ILE A 51 7.88 -8.58 1.11
C ILE A 51 9.04 -8.05 1.95
N ASN A 52 10.25 -8.13 1.40
CA ASN A 52 11.45 -7.61 2.02
C ASN A 52 11.59 -6.12 1.67
N SER A 53 11.06 -5.26 2.55
CA SER A 53 11.12 -3.80 2.37
C SER A 53 12.39 -3.18 2.95
N GLU A 54 13.30 -4.00 3.49
CA GLU A 54 14.48 -3.59 4.27
C GLU A 54 14.18 -2.76 5.52
N LEU A 55 12.89 -2.56 5.83
CA LEU A 55 12.42 -1.92 7.06
C LEU A 55 12.09 -2.93 8.16
N GLU A 56 12.03 -4.23 7.85
CA GLU A 56 11.96 -5.29 8.83
C GLU A 56 13.29 -5.41 9.58
N TYR A 57 13.24 -5.74 10.87
CA TYR A 57 14.46 -5.99 11.65
C TYR A 57 15.35 -7.03 10.95
N THR A 58 16.65 -6.80 10.93
CA THR A 58 17.67 -7.69 10.38
C THR A 58 17.58 -9.09 10.98
N ILE A 59 17.31 -9.18 12.29
CA ILE A 59 17.00 -10.46 12.96
C ILE A 59 15.81 -11.19 12.32
N SER A 60 14.75 -10.46 11.96
CA SER A 60 13.56 -11.02 11.29
C SER A 60 13.86 -11.45 9.86
N ARG A 61 14.63 -10.67 9.10
CA ARG A 61 15.06 -11.04 7.74
C ARG A 61 15.91 -12.30 7.74
N HIS A 62 16.86 -12.42 8.67
CA HIS A 62 17.65 -13.66 8.86
C HIS A 62 16.78 -14.85 9.27
N TYR A 63 15.73 -14.62 10.06
CA TYR A 63 14.77 -15.67 10.39
C TYR A 63 14.02 -16.17 9.13
N VAL A 64 13.48 -15.26 8.31
CA VAL A 64 12.80 -15.64 7.06
C VAL A 64 13.73 -16.42 6.12
N GLU A 65 14.99 -16.00 6.00
CA GLU A 65 15.98 -16.73 5.20
C GLU A 65 16.19 -18.16 5.71
N LYS A 66 16.23 -18.37 7.03
CA LYS A 66 16.30 -19.73 7.61
C LYS A 66 15.03 -20.54 7.34
N MET A 67 13.87 -19.90 7.26
CA MET A 67 12.58 -20.57 7.01
C MET A 67 12.45 -21.10 5.59
N LYS A 68 13.18 -20.54 4.61
CA LYS A 68 13.25 -21.04 3.22
C LYS A 68 13.74 -22.49 3.11
N LYS A 69 14.42 -23.01 4.14
CA LYS A 69 14.81 -24.44 4.22
C LYS A 69 13.62 -25.37 4.44
N TYR A 70 12.50 -24.86 4.95
CA TYR A 70 11.33 -25.64 5.34
C TYR A 70 10.10 -25.34 4.47
N TYR A 71 10.02 -24.14 3.90
CA TYR A 71 8.88 -23.65 3.12
C TYR A 71 9.39 -22.98 1.85
N PHE A 72 8.64 -23.07 0.75
CA PHE A 72 8.97 -22.31 -0.45
C PHE A 72 8.51 -20.86 -0.28
N ILE A 73 9.45 -19.96 0.00
CA ILE A 73 9.23 -18.55 0.25
C ILE A 73 10.02 -17.73 -0.77
N GLU A 74 9.31 -16.99 -1.64
CA GLU A 74 9.90 -16.03 -2.57
C GLU A 74 10.04 -14.65 -1.92
N ASP A 75 11.17 -13.96 -2.14
CA ASP A 75 11.34 -12.58 -1.71
C ASP A 75 10.80 -11.62 -2.77
N LEU A 76 9.91 -10.73 -2.35
CA LEU A 76 9.47 -9.59 -3.15
C LEU A 76 10.13 -8.33 -2.63
N LYS A 77 10.90 -7.65 -3.48
CA LYS A 77 11.51 -6.36 -3.16
C LYS A 77 10.65 -5.23 -3.72
N PRO A 78 10.22 -4.27 -2.88
CA PRO A 78 9.55 -3.07 -3.38
C PRO A 78 10.44 -2.27 -4.32
N GLU A 79 9.86 -1.75 -5.40
CA GLU A 79 10.57 -0.86 -6.35
C GLU A 79 10.82 0.55 -5.75
N ASN A 80 9.98 0.95 -4.79
CA ASN A 80 10.02 2.27 -4.17
C ASN A 80 10.92 2.29 -2.93
N ASP A 81 11.72 3.33 -2.77
CA ASP A 81 12.53 3.54 -1.56
C ASP A 81 11.73 4.27 -0.47
N PHE A 82 11.77 3.75 0.76
CA PHE A 82 11.06 4.35 1.90
C PHE A 82 11.54 5.78 2.20
N PHE A 83 12.84 6.02 2.14
CA PHE A 83 13.43 7.29 2.54
C PHE A 83 13.19 8.39 1.50
N GLU A 84 13.23 8.04 0.21
CA GLU A 84 12.80 8.90 -0.91
C GLU A 84 11.36 9.39 -0.68
N PHE A 85 10.44 8.46 -0.39
CA PHE A 85 9.04 8.81 -0.14
C PHE A 85 8.81 9.60 1.15
N CYS A 86 9.65 9.44 2.17
CA CYS A 86 9.63 10.33 3.34
C CYS A 86 9.92 11.79 2.97
N ASN A 87 10.81 12.02 1.99
CA ASN A 87 11.12 13.37 1.50
C ASN A 87 10.03 13.91 0.56
N LEU A 88 9.51 13.06 -0.34
CA LEU A 88 8.45 13.45 -1.30
C LEU A 88 7.10 13.73 -0.64
N LEU A 89 6.80 13.05 0.47
CA LEU A 89 5.52 13.15 1.18
C LEU A 89 5.71 13.71 2.58
N SER A 90 6.18 12.84 3.48
CA SER A 90 6.44 13.11 4.90
C SER A 90 6.86 11.79 5.58
N PRO A 91 7.53 11.84 6.74
CA PRO A 91 7.63 10.69 7.61
C PRO A 91 6.25 10.08 7.90
N PRO A 92 6.10 8.74 7.88
CA PRO A 92 4.81 8.11 8.08
C PRO A 92 4.32 8.33 9.52
N SER A 93 3.00 8.29 9.70
CA SER A 93 2.38 8.37 11.03
C SER A 93 1.18 7.42 11.11
N LYS A 94 0.62 7.26 12.31
CA LYS A 94 -0.62 6.51 12.53
C LYS A 94 -1.79 7.04 11.68
N ARG A 95 -1.72 8.32 11.27
CA ARG A 95 -2.71 8.98 10.39
C ARG A 95 -2.25 9.00 8.93
N LEU A 96 -0.95 9.01 8.66
CA LEU A 96 -0.34 9.10 7.33
C LEU A 96 0.29 7.76 6.93
N LYS A 97 -0.54 6.78 6.57
CA LYS A 97 -0.15 5.37 6.32
C LYS A 97 0.29 5.07 4.88
N TRP A 98 0.97 6.01 4.23
CA TRP A 98 1.34 5.85 2.82
C TRP A 98 2.32 4.68 2.59
N CYS A 99 3.20 4.36 3.54
CA CYS A 99 4.26 3.38 3.36
C CYS A 99 3.73 1.96 3.07
N CYS A 100 2.63 1.55 3.71
CA CYS A 100 2.03 0.23 3.42
C CYS A 100 1.50 0.16 1.98
N ASN A 101 0.92 1.25 1.47
CA ASN A 101 0.39 1.28 0.11
C ASN A 101 1.53 1.30 -0.93
N VAL A 102 2.57 2.08 -0.68
CA VAL A 102 3.68 2.30 -1.61
C VAL A 102 4.65 1.12 -1.65
N LEU A 103 4.90 0.47 -0.50
CA LEU A 103 5.91 -0.58 -0.38
C LEU A 103 5.33 -1.99 -0.37
N LYS A 104 4.19 -2.20 0.28
CA LYS A 104 3.64 -3.56 0.48
C LYS A 104 2.57 -3.89 -0.54
N LEU A 105 1.54 -3.05 -0.60
CA LEU A 105 0.40 -3.27 -1.46
C LEU A 105 0.77 -3.31 -2.95
N VAL A 106 1.49 -2.31 -3.46
CA VAL A 106 1.83 -2.28 -4.90
C VAL A 106 2.68 -3.48 -5.29
N THR A 107 3.65 -3.82 -4.44
CA THR A 107 4.55 -4.96 -4.64
C THR A 107 3.77 -6.26 -4.69
N SER A 108 2.87 -6.50 -3.71
CA SER A 108 2.03 -7.70 -3.71
C SER A 108 1.09 -7.77 -4.91
N MET A 109 0.45 -6.66 -5.26
CA MET A 109 -0.51 -6.63 -6.36
C MET A 109 0.14 -6.80 -7.72
N LYS A 110 1.28 -6.15 -7.98
CA LYS A 110 2.06 -6.36 -9.20
C LYS A 110 2.49 -7.82 -9.36
N TYR A 111 3.01 -8.42 -8.28
CA TYR A 111 3.38 -9.83 -8.26
C TYR A 111 2.17 -10.72 -8.58
N SER A 112 1.05 -10.47 -7.92
CA SER A 112 -0.15 -11.27 -8.07
C SER A 112 -0.78 -11.19 -9.45
N ILE A 113 -0.90 -10.00 -10.04
CA ILE A 113 -1.41 -9.85 -11.41
C ILE A 113 -0.50 -10.60 -12.39
N LYS A 114 0.82 -10.46 -12.24
CA LYS A 114 1.81 -11.12 -13.10
C LYS A 114 1.73 -12.65 -13.00
N ASN A 115 1.56 -13.18 -11.79
CA ASN A 115 1.59 -14.63 -11.52
C ASN A 115 0.19 -15.25 -11.35
N LYS A 116 -0.88 -14.50 -11.67
CA LYS A 116 -2.28 -14.91 -11.51
C LYS A 116 -2.64 -15.41 -10.10
N LYS A 117 -2.09 -14.75 -9.06
CA LYS A 117 -2.32 -15.10 -7.65
C LYS A 117 -3.36 -14.17 -7.01
N TYR A 118 -4.63 -14.55 -7.06
CA TYR A 118 -5.76 -13.72 -6.63
C TYR A 118 -6.27 -14.04 -5.21
N TYR A 119 -5.88 -15.17 -4.63
CA TYR A 119 -6.19 -15.52 -3.24
C TYR A 119 -4.93 -15.33 -2.38
N HIS A 120 -5.02 -14.46 -1.39
CA HIS A 120 -3.96 -14.17 -0.43
C HIS A 120 -4.32 -14.79 0.91
N ILE A 121 -3.63 -15.87 1.27
CA ILE A 121 -3.76 -16.42 2.63
C ILE A 121 -2.94 -15.54 3.59
N THR A 122 -3.58 -15.02 4.64
CA THR A 122 -2.91 -14.21 5.66
C THR A 122 -3.21 -14.70 7.08
N GLY A 123 -2.46 -14.17 8.06
CA GLY A 123 -2.60 -14.52 9.48
C GLY A 123 -3.44 -13.55 10.29
N ILE A 124 -4.35 -12.77 9.68
CA ILE A 124 -5.17 -11.81 10.44
C ILE A 124 -6.12 -12.55 11.38
N ARG A 125 -6.26 -12.04 12.61
CA ARG A 125 -7.20 -12.56 13.61
C ARG A 125 -8.17 -11.48 14.08
N GLY A 126 -9.42 -11.86 14.31
CA GLY A 126 -10.45 -10.97 14.86
C GLY A 126 -10.07 -10.45 16.25
N ASP A 127 -9.42 -11.29 17.05
CA ASP A 127 -8.96 -11.03 18.41
C ASP A 127 -7.77 -10.04 18.50
N GLU A 128 -7.17 -9.62 17.38
CA GLU A 128 -6.08 -8.62 17.42
C GLU A 128 -6.57 -7.20 17.75
N SER A 129 -7.83 -6.85 17.47
CA SER A 129 -8.42 -5.53 17.83
C SER A 129 -9.93 -5.47 17.59
N LEU A 130 -10.63 -4.56 18.27
CA LEU A 130 -12.05 -4.23 18.02
C LEU A 130 -12.39 -3.87 16.57
N ARG A 131 -11.40 -3.43 15.78
CA ARG A 131 -11.60 -3.15 14.36
C ARG A 131 -11.55 -4.42 13.52
N ARG A 132 -10.61 -5.33 13.83
CA ARG A 132 -10.43 -6.59 13.10
C ARG A 132 -11.51 -7.61 13.44
N SER A 133 -12.10 -7.54 14.64
CA SER A 133 -13.25 -8.36 15.01
C SER A 133 -14.50 -8.13 14.15
N LYS A 134 -14.51 -7.08 13.32
CA LYS A 134 -15.59 -6.74 12.38
C LYS A 134 -15.28 -7.16 10.93
N TYR A 135 -14.14 -7.80 10.71
CA TYR A 135 -13.77 -8.29 9.38
C TYR A 135 -14.38 -9.68 9.16
N ASP A 136 -14.45 -10.09 7.90
CA ASP A 136 -14.87 -11.43 7.53
C ASP A 136 -13.65 -12.33 7.30
N LYS A 137 -13.83 -13.65 7.48
CA LYS A 137 -12.77 -14.65 7.21
C LYS A 137 -12.25 -14.59 5.78
N ILE A 138 -13.14 -14.26 4.85
CA ILE A 138 -12.83 -13.99 3.45
C ILE A 138 -13.29 -12.57 3.17
N THR A 139 -12.36 -11.70 2.83
CA THR A 139 -12.66 -10.32 2.46
C THR A 139 -12.18 -10.06 1.04
N SER A 140 -13.00 -9.42 0.21
CA SER A 140 -12.52 -8.91 -1.08
C SER A 140 -11.63 -7.69 -0.84
N ASP A 141 -10.43 -7.67 -1.44
CA ASP A 141 -9.50 -6.56 -1.21
C ASP A 141 -10.09 -5.25 -1.76
N PRO A 142 -10.31 -4.23 -0.89
CA PRO A 142 -10.94 -2.99 -1.31
C PRO A 142 -10.19 -2.24 -2.42
N LEU A 143 -8.88 -2.48 -2.52
CA LEU A 143 -8.02 -1.80 -3.49
C LEU A 143 -8.32 -2.18 -4.94
N LEU A 144 -9.08 -3.25 -5.14
CA LEU A 144 -9.42 -3.81 -6.44
C LEU A 144 -10.91 -3.86 -6.74
N PHE A 145 -11.80 -3.32 -5.88
CA PHE A 145 -13.20 -3.05 -6.30
C PHE A 145 -13.28 -2.19 -7.57
N ALA A 146 -12.25 -1.36 -7.80
CA ALA A 146 -12.17 -0.51 -8.98
C ALA A 146 -11.69 -1.26 -10.24
N ASN A 147 -10.96 -2.38 -10.11
CA ASN A 147 -10.42 -3.12 -11.24
C ASN A 147 -11.42 -4.21 -11.68
N PRO A 148 -12.08 -4.07 -12.86
CA PRO A 148 -13.12 -5.00 -13.28
C PRO A 148 -12.61 -6.37 -13.73
N ARG A 149 -11.29 -6.55 -13.87
CA ARG A 149 -10.71 -7.80 -14.41
C ARG A 149 -10.20 -8.75 -13.33
N TYR A 150 -9.78 -8.23 -12.18
CA TYR A 150 -9.15 -9.03 -11.14
C TYR A 150 -9.91 -8.86 -9.82
N HIS A 151 -10.36 -9.97 -9.27
CA HIS A 151 -11.00 -10.03 -7.95
C HIS A 151 -10.06 -10.70 -6.97
N PHE A 152 -9.59 -9.93 -6.00
CA PHE A 152 -8.65 -10.41 -4.99
C PHE A 152 -9.37 -10.74 -3.70
N PHE A 153 -8.97 -11.85 -3.08
CA PHE A 153 -9.54 -12.35 -1.85
C PHE A 153 -8.46 -12.50 -0.78
N GLU A 154 -8.67 -11.87 0.36
CA GLU A 154 -7.88 -12.11 1.57
C GLU A 154 -8.56 -13.24 2.37
N VAL A 155 -7.87 -14.37 2.54
CA VAL A 155 -8.37 -15.56 3.22
C VAL A 155 -7.62 -15.74 4.54
N ASN A 156 -8.35 -15.73 5.66
CA ASN A 156 -7.81 -15.68 7.00
C ASN A 156 -8.15 -16.95 7.79
N PRO A 157 -7.41 -18.07 7.60
CA PRO A 157 -7.75 -19.38 8.20
C PRO A 157 -7.68 -19.43 9.72
N VAL A 158 -6.94 -18.50 10.32
CA VAL A 158 -6.79 -18.39 11.79
C VAL A 158 -7.62 -17.25 12.37
N PHE A 159 -8.62 -16.74 11.64
CA PHE A 159 -9.35 -15.53 12.02
C PHE A 159 -9.96 -15.60 13.43
N ASP A 160 -10.59 -16.72 13.77
CA ASP A 160 -11.24 -16.94 15.07
C ASP A 160 -10.27 -17.42 16.17
N TRP A 161 -9.00 -17.64 15.85
CA TRP A 161 -8.04 -18.18 16.80
C TRP A 161 -7.62 -17.09 17.78
N SER A 162 -7.54 -17.43 19.07
CA SER A 162 -6.92 -16.55 20.05
C SER A 162 -5.40 -16.54 19.90
N GLU A 163 -4.75 -15.53 20.48
CA GLU A 163 -3.28 -15.53 20.54
C GLU A 163 -2.72 -16.77 21.26
N LYS A 164 -3.45 -17.27 22.27
CA LYS A 164 -3.06 -18.48 23.00
C LYS A 164 -3.10 -19.71 22.09
N ASP A 165 -4.06 -19.79 21.18
CA ASP A 165 -4.18 -20.91 20.24
C ASP A 165 -3.04 -20.91 19.22
N ILE A 166 -2.65 -19.73 18.72
CA ILE A 166 -1.47 -19.56 17.86
C ILE A 166 -0.21 -20.10 18.53
N TRP A 167 0.07 -19.68 19.77
CA TRP A 167 1.25 -20.16 20.50
C TRP A 167 1.16 -21.63 20.92
N ARG A 168 -0.04 -22.15 21.18
CA ARG A 168 -0.26 -23.59 21.41
C ARG A 168 0.05 -24.39 20.15
N TYR A 169 -0.42 -23.93 18.99
CA TYR A 169 -0.15 -24.56 17.70
C TYR A 169 1.35 -24.61 17.39
N ILE A 170 2.04 -23.47 17.53
CA ILE A 170 3.48 -23.36 17.30
C ILE A 170 4.24 -24.37 18.17
N ARG A 171 3.87 -24.50 19.45
CA ARG A 171 4.50 -25.46 20.36
C ARG A 171 4.16 -26.91 20.02
N HIS A 172 2.89 -27.20 19.75
CA HIS A 172 2.41 -28.54 19.42
C HIS A 172 3.10 -29.10 18.16
N ASN A 173 3.26 -28.26 17.15
CA ASN A 173 3.90 -28.61 15.88
C ASN A 173 5.42 -28.33 15.84
N ASN A 174 6.02 -27.93 16.97
CA ASN A 174 7.44 -27.59 17.09
C ASN A 174 7.95 -26.61 16.01
N LEU A 175 7.14 -25.59 15.70
CA LEU A 175 7.47 -24.63 14.65
C LEU A 175 8.52 -23.62 15.12
N LYS A 176 9.47 -23.33 14.23
CA LYS A 176 10.47 -22.28 14.46
C LYS A 176 9.82 -20.92 14.28
N PHE A 177 9.70 -20.17 15.36
CA PHE A 177 9.15 -18.81 15.35
C PHE A 177 10.26 -17.75 15.36
N ASN A 178 9.89 -16.53 14.98
CA ASN A 178 10.82 -15.42 14.86
C ASN A 178 11.46 -15.08 16.24
N PRO A 179 12.79 -15.09 16.37
CA PRO A 179 13.46 -14.85 17.65
C PRO A 179 13.22 -13.44 18.21
N LEU A 180 12.75 -12.50 17.40
CA LEU A 180 12.39 -11.15 17.86
C LEU A 180 11.26 -11.17 18.91
N TYR A 181 10.43 -12.22 18.94
CA TYR A 181 9.40 -12.43 19.98
C TYR A 181 9.96 -12.61 21.40
N ARG A 182 11.27 -12.74 21.57
CA ARG A 182 11.93 -12.70 22.89
C ARG A 182 12.04 -11.29 23.47
N TYR A 183 11.87 -10.26 22.62
CA TYR A 183 12.04 -8.86 22.98
C TYR A 183 10.77 -8.03 22.82
N ILE A 184 9.87 -8.43 21.90
CA ILE A 184 8.65 -7.67 21.56
C ILE A 184 7.48 -8.60 21.25
N ASP A 185 6.25 -8.12 21.45
CA ASP A 185 5.04 -8.91 21.20
C ASP A 185 4.58 -8.88 19.74
N ARG A 186 5.10 -7.95 18.94
CA ARG A 186 4.71 -7.76 17.54
C ARG A 186 5.90 -7.57 16.62
N VAL A 187 6.10 -8.52 15.71
CA VAL A 187 7.06 -8.41 14.62
C VAL A 187 6.53 -7.47 13.53
N GLY A 188 7.38 -6.57 13.04
CA GLY A 188 7.05 -5.65 11.96
C GLY A 188 8.26 -4.80 11.56
N CYS A 189 7.99 -3.66 10.92
CA CYS A 189 9.04 -2.73 10.52
C CYS A 189 9.59 -1.96 11.75
N TRP A 190 10.91 -1.79 11.85
CA TRP A 190 11.58 -1.11 12.98
C TRP A 190 11.19 0.38 13.09
N CYS A 191 10.87 1.03 11.97
CA CYS A 191 10.38 2.42 11.92
C CYS A 191 8.85 2.56 11.83
N CYS A 192 8.08 1.54 12.21
CA CYS A 192 6.62 1.59 12.11
C CYS A 192 6.04 2.66 13.05
N PRO A 193 5.14 3.56 12.62
CA PRO A 193 4.51 4.53 13.53
C PRO A 193 3.58 3.90 14.57
N PHE A 194 3.24 2.62 14.40
CA PHE A 194 2.50 1.82 15.38
C PHE A 194 3.39 1.19 16.44
N SER A 195 4.72 1.34 16.34
CA SER A 195 5.62 0.78 17.34
C SER A 195 5.47 1.48 18.68
N THR A 196 5.66 0.72 19.76
CA THR A 196 5.72 1.21 21.12
C THR A 196 7.00 2.04 21.34
N LYS A 197 7.11 2.71 22.48
CA LYS A 197 8.34 3.42 22.82
C LYS A 197 9.52 2.45 22.97
N ASN A 198 9.29 1.31 23.61
CA ASN A 198 10.33 0.29 23.83
C ASN A 198 10.81 -0.31 22.49
N GLU A 199 9.90 -0.58 21.56
CA GLU A 199 10.27 -1.03 20.21
C GLU A 199 11.08 0.02 19.45
N TRP A 200 10.78 1.31 19.63
CA TRP A 200 11.56 2.39 19.02
C TRP A 200 12.96 2.53 19.64
N ASP A 201 13.10 2.31 20.94
CA ASP A 201 14.40 2.28 21.60
C ASP A 201 15.20 1.03 21.17
N LEU A 202 14.56 -0.13 21.05
CA LEU A 202 15.16 -1.36 20.52
C LEU A 202 15.65 -1.19 19.07
N ALA A 203 14.88 -0.51 18.21
CA ALA A 203 15.29 -0.20 16.84
C ALA A 203 16.58 0.61 16.77
N ARG A 204 16.87 1.46 17.77
CA ARG A 204 18.12 2.23 17.83
C ARG A 204 19.34 1.34 18.03
N GLU A 205 19.17 0.27 18.81
CA GLU A 205 20.24 -0.66 19.14
C GLU A 205 20.43 -1.70 18.04
N LEU A 206 19.34 -2.26 17.52
CA LEU A 206 19.38 -3.35 16.55
C LEU A 206 19.55 -2.89 15.09
N GLU A 207 19.09 -1.68 14.75
CA GLU A 207 19.12 -1.15 13.38
C GLU A 207 19.75 0.25 13.33
N PRO A 208 20.97 0.46 13.87
CA PRO A 208 21.53 1.79 14.12
C PRO A 208 21.66 2.64 12.86
N GLU A 209 22.10 2.06 11.74
CA GLU A 209 22.27 2.80 10.47
C GLU A 209 20.93 3.33 9.94
N GLY A 210 19.94 2.44 9.82
CA GLY A 210 18.58 2.80 9.39
C GLY A 210 17.95 3.81 10.35
N PHE A 211 18.12 3.62 11.65
CA PHE A 211 17.63 4.52 12.68
C PHE A 211 18.23 5.93 12.55
N GLN A 212 19.54 6.07 12.36
CA GLN A 212 20.17 7.38 12.19
C GLN A 212 19.73 8.07 10.89
N LYS A 213 19.63 7.32 9.79
CA LYS A 213 19.10 7.83 8.52
C LYS A 213 17.68 8.37 8.69
N PHE A 214 16.79 7.60 9.35
CA PHE A 214 15.43 8.03 9.59
C PHE A 214 15.36 9.22 10.56
N LYS A 215 16.16 9.22 11.63
CA LYS A 215 16.25 10.34 12.58
C LYS A 215 16.70 11.63 11.91
N LYS A 216 17.62 11.57 10.93
CA LYS A 216 18.02 12.74 10.13
C LYS A 216 16.84 13.31 9.34
N ILE A 217 16.05 12.45 8.70
CA ILE A 217 14.83 12.87 7.98
C ILE A 217 13.83 13.51 8.94
N LEU A 218 13.59 12.91 10.12
CA LEU A 218 12.71 13.50 11.14
C LEU A 218 13.20 14.90 11.55
N ASN A 219 14.51 15.09 11.69
CA ASN A 219 15.11 16.36 12.05
C ASN A 219 14.84 17.42 10.96
N VAL A 220 15.21 17.11 9.71
CA VAL A 220 15.00 18.00 8.55
C VAL A 220 13.52 18.35 8.40
N TYR A 221 12.63 17.35 8.45
CA TYR A 221 11.20 17.56 8.35
C TYR A 221 10.67 18.47 9.47
N SER A 222 11.18 18.31 10.70
CA SER A 222 10.74 19.12 11.85
C SER A 222 11.11 20.60 11.71
N VAL A 223 12.23 20.93 11.07
CA VAL A 223 12.64 22.33 10.88
C VAL A 223 11.62 23.08 10.03
N SER A 224 11.17 22.47 8.94
CA SER A 224 10.27 23.10 7.97
C SER A 224 8.78 22.96 8.32
N ASN A 225 8.40 22.01 9.17
CA ASN A 225 6.97 21.65 9.37
C ASN A 225 6.49 21.71 10.82
N VAL A 226 7.38 21.92 11.78
CA VAL A 226 7.05 21.92 13.21
C VAL A 226 7.59 23.20 13.85
N THR A 227 6.77 23.87 14.67
CA THR A 227 7.18 25.06 15.41
C THR A 227 8.36 24.73 16.33
N ALA A 228 9.27 25.70 16.51
CA ALA A 228 10.57 25.47 17.16
C ALA A 228 10.45 24.78 18.53
N GLU A 229 9.46 25.18 19.33
CA GLU A 229 9.16 24.63 20.65
C GLU A 229 8.82 23.12 20.64
N TYR A 230 8.18 22.60 19.58
CA TYR A 230 7.75 21.20 19.50
C TYR A 230 8.72 20.30 18.74
N ARG A 231 9.77 20.82 18.10
CA ARG A 231 10.71 20.02 17.27
C ARG A 231 11.33 18.86 18.05
N ARG A 232 11.83 19.10 19.27
CA ARG A 232 12.40 18.04 20.13
C ARG A 232 11.37 16.96 20.45
N LYS A 233 10.14 17.36 20.78
CA LYS A 233 9.02 16.43 21.09
C LYS A 233 8.64 15.60 19.86
N TYR A 234 8.59 16.23 18.69
CA TYR A 234 8.34 15.57 17.41
C TYR A 234 9.38 14.49 17.12
N ILE A 235 10.67 14.86 17.10
CA ILE A 235 11.78 13.95 16.77
C ILE A 235 11.84 12.78 17.76
N LYS A 236 11.67 13.06 19.06
CA LYS A 236 11.77 12.02 20.09
C LYS A 236 10.75 10.91 19.88
N ASN A 237 9.49 11.26 19.65
CA ASN A 237 8.38 10.28 19.55
C ASN A 237 7.10 10.83 18.91
N GLY A 238 6.94 12.15 18.80
CA GLY A 238 5.72 12.79 18.30
C GLY A 238 5.42 12.54 16.83
N TRP A 239 6.44 12.25 16.01
CA TRP A 239 6.29 11.94 14.58
C TRP A 239 5.27 10.82 14.31
N ARG A 240 5.20 9.82 15.19
CA ARG A 240 4.29 8.66 15.09
C ARG A 240 2.81 9.06 15.08
N SER A 241 2.45 10.16 15.72
CA SER A 241 1.08 10.66 15.80
C SER A 241 0.86 11.96 15.02
N TYR A 242 1.89 12.43 14.32
CA TYR A 242 1.84 13.70 13.62
C TYR A 242 0.85 13.67 12.45
N ALA A 243 0.18 14.80 12.25
CA ALA A 243 -0.65 15.07 11.09
C ALA A 243 -0.50 16.53 10.71
N PHE A 244 -0.72 16.84 9.45
CA PHE A 244 -0.70 18.20 8.93
C PHE A 244 -2.00 18.53 8.22
N LYS A 245 -2.29 19.83 8.13
CA LYS A 245 -3.32 20.35 7.23
C LYS A 245 -2.78 20.33 5.80
N TYR A 246 -3.59 19.85 4.87
CA TYR A 246 -3.25 19.89 3.45
C TYR A 246 -3.35 21.31 2.92
N LEU A 247 -2.34 21.72 2.16
CA LEU A 247 -2.27 23.00 1.47
C LEU A 247 -2.54 22.76 -0.01
N LYS A 248 -3.48 23.53 -0.58
CA LYS A 248 -3.85 23.46 -1.99
C LYS A 248 -3.45 24.77 -2.65
N PHE A 249 -2.74 24.67 -3.76
CA PHE A 249 -2.26 25.79 -4.56
C PHE A 249 -2.97 25.73 -5.91
N PRO A 250 -3.97 26.60 -6.15
CA PRO A 250 -4.62 26.71 -7.45
C PRO A 250 -3.59 27.10 -8.51
N VAL A 251 -3.41 26.25 -9.52
CA VAL A 251 -2.50 26.53 -10.65
C VAL A 251 -3.23 26.54 -12.00
N ILE A 252 -4.40 25.90 -12.06
CA ILE A 252 -5.22 25.83 -13.27
C ILE A 252 -6.66 26.17 -12.90
N LYS A 253 -7.32 26.99 -13.72
CA LYS A 253 -8.76 27.24 -13.69
C LYS A 253 -9.43 26.39 -14.77
N MET A 254 -10.45 25.64 -14.41
CA MET A 254 -11.20 24.76 -15.30
C MET A 254 -12.61 25.30 -15.48
N HIS A 255 -12.96 25.65 -16.71
CA HIS A 255 -14.31 26.07 -17.08
C HIS A 255 -14.88 25.08 -18.09
N ASN A 256 -16.20 24.92 -18.14
CA ASN A 256 -16.84 24.14 -19.19
C ASN A 256 -18.16 24.77 -19.66
N VAL A 257 -18.47 24.51 -20.92
CA VAL A 257 -19.79 24.78 -21.52
C VAL A 257 -20.26 23.47 -22.15
N SER A 258 -21.31 22.87 -21.57
CA SER A 258 -21.73 21.51 -21.90
C SER A 258 -20.55 20.53 -21.73
N ASN A 259 -20.15 19.82 -22.78
CA ASN A 259 -19.04 18.86 -22.77
C ASN A 259 -17.69 19.46 -23.19
N HIS A 260 -17.62 20.74 -23.50
CA HIS A 260 -16.36 21.41 -23.88
C HIS A 260 -15.70 22.00 -22.65
N TYR A 261 -14.46 21.57 -22.37
CA TYR A 261 -13.68 22.03 -21.23
C TYR A 261 -12.54 22.94 -21.69
N THR A 262 -12.25 23.96 -20.89
CA THR A 262 -11.13 24.89 -21.06
C THR A 262 -10.37 25.01 -19.75
N LEU A 263 -9.08 24.70 -19.78
CA LEU A 263 -8.18 24.73 -18.64
C LEU A 263 -7.15 25.82 -18.86
N LYS A 264 -7.18 26.87 -18.02
CA LYS A 264 -6.27 28.01 -18.11
C LYS A 264 -5.20 27.93 -17.01
N GLY A 265 -3.93 27.99 -17.39
CA GLY A 265 -2.78 27.90 -16.49
C GLY A 265 -1.47 28.01 -17.26
N ASP A 266 -0.32 28.03 -16.59
CA ASP A 266 0.96 28.04 -17.28
C ASP A 266 1.20 26.76 -18.09
N ASN A 267 1.92 26.89 -19.20
CA ASN A 267 2.19 25.78 -20.12
C ASN A 267 2.86 24.58 -19.44
N ILE A 268 3.71 24.79 -18.43
CA ILE A 268 4.38 23.69 -17.71
C ILE A 268 3.35 22.79 -17.03
N HIS A 269 2.36 23.36 -16.33
CA HIS A 269 1.29 22.58 -15.72
C HIS A 269 0.32 21.99 -16.73
N LEU A 270 0.00 22.71 -17.83
CA LEU A 270 -0.87 22.20 -18.88
C LEU A 270 -0.27 20.98 -19.60
N HIS A 271 1.01 21.02 -19.97
CA HIS A 271 1.69 19.89 -20.61
C HIS A 271 1.72 18.64 -19.73
N LYS A 272 1.80 18.78 -18.40
CA LYS A 272 1.68 17.63 -17.49
C LYS A 272 0.32 16.94 -17.58
N LEU A 273 -0.75 17.65 -17.93
CA LEU A 273 -2.09 17.06 -18.01
C LEU A 273 -2.21 16.07 -19.17
N GLU A 274 -1.45 16.28 -20.25
CA GLU A 274 -1.45 15.43 -21.45
C GLU A 274 -1.24 13.96 -21.12
N ASN A 275 -0.40 13.66 -20.12
CA ASN A 275 -0.06 12.31 -19.70
C ASN A 275 -1.27 11.39 -19.43
N LEU A 276 -2.40 11.94 -18.98
CA LEU A 276 -3.65 11.19 -18.77
C LEU A 276 -4.84 11.78 -19.53
N LEU A 277 -4.64 12.82 -20.33
CA LEU A 277 -5.72 13.54 -21.00
C LEU A 277 -6.45 12.65 -22.02
N PHE A 278 -5.73 11.71 -22.65
CA PHE A 278 -6.32 10.72 -23.54
C PHE A 278 -7.42 9.88 -22.87
N ILE A 279 -7.39 9.74 -21.54
CA ILE A 279 -8.46 9.06 -20.82
C ILE A 279 -9.75 9.86 -20.88
N LEU A 280 -9.74 11.18 -21.11
CA LEU A 280 -10.92 12.06 -21.12
C LEU A 280 -11.38 12.40 -22.54
N ALA A 281 -10.44 12.54 -23.48
CA ALA A 281 -10.70 12.93 -24.85
C ALA A 281 -9.60 12.45 -25.79
N SER A 282 -9.97 11.97 -26.98
CA SER A 282 -9.05 11.58 -28.05
C SER A 282 -8.31 12.77 -28.66
N ASN A 283 -8.98 13.94 -28.72
CA ASN A 283 -8.46 15.17 -29.29
C ASN A 283 -8.48 16.31 -28.25
N TYR A 284 -7.40 17.08 -28.23
CA TYR A 284 -7.25 18.27 -27.40
C TYR A 284 -6.28 19.24 -28.05
N SER A 285 -6.32 20.52 -27.64
CA SER A 285 -5.37 21.53 -28.12
C SER A 285 -4.81 22.34 -26.96
N ILE A 286 -3.55 22.73 -27.05
CA ILE A 286 -2.90 23.64 -26.10
C ILE A 286 -2.47 24.88 -26.88
N ASN A 287 -3.08 26.02 -26.59
CA ASN A 287 -2.80 27.31 -27.23
C ASN A 287 -2.84 28.42 -26.18
N ASN A 288 -1.84 29.32 -26.18
CA ASN A 288 -1.83 30.54 -25.36
C ASN A 288 -2.22 30.33 -23.88
N ASN A 289 -1.56 29.41 -23.16
CA ASN A 289 -1.87 29.09 -21.75
C ASN A 289 -3.29 28.54 -21.51
N GLU A 290 -3.90 27.99 -22.55
CA GLU A 290 -5.20 27.32 -22.48
C GLU A 290 -5.12 25.93 -23.10
N LEU A 291 -5.67 24.93 -22.39
CA LEU A 291 -5.86 23.58 -22.88
C LEU A 291 -7.36 23.34 -23.05
N THR A 292 -7.78 22.97 -24.26
CA THR A 292 -9.18 22.70 -24.58
C THR A 292 -9.37 21.26 -25.03
N PHE A 293 -10.49 20.65 -24.61
CA PHE A 293 -10.89 19.31 -25.05
C PHE A 293 -12.40 19.14 -24.97
N THR A 294 -12.93 18.19 -25.73
CA THR A 294 -14.33 17.77 -25.66
C THR A 294 -14.40 16.43 -24.92
N LEU A 295 -15.15 16.37 -23.83
CA LEU A 295 -15.27 15.18 -23.00
C LEU A 295 -16.04 14.08 -23.75
N GLU A 296 -15.44 12.89 -23.88
CA GLU A 296 -15.99 11.76 -24.65
C GLU A 296 -16.67 10.69 -23.78
N MET A 297 -16.84 10.95 -22.49
CA MET A 297 -17.35 9.99 -21.51
C MET A 297 -18.17 10.65 -20.42
N ASN A 298 -19.00 9.86 -19.76
CA ASN A 298 -19.82 10.32 -18.65
C ASN A 298 -19.01 10.37 -17.34
N LEU A 299 -18.33 11.49 -17.10
CA LEU A 299 -17.61 11.76 -15.86
C LEU A 299 -18.09 13.07 -15.24
N GLN A 300 -18.20 13.08 -13.91
CA GLN A 300 -18.47 14.30 -13.16
C GLN A 300 -17.23 15.21 -13.14
N ASN A 301 -17.45 16.53 -13.05
CA ASN A 301 -16.38 17.54 -12.89
C ASN A 301 -15.37 17.17 -11.80
N GLN A 302 -15.86 16.57 -10.70
CA GLN A 302 -14.98 16.10 -9.64
C GLN A 302 -14.01 15.01 -10.13
N GLN A 303 -14.48 14.00 -10.86
CA GLN A 303 -13.64 12.90 -11.36
C GLN A 303 -12.60 13.38 -12.36
N ILE A 304 -13.01 14.25 -13.29
CA ILE A 304 -12.12 14.91 -14.27
C ILE A 304 -10.99 15.64 -13.54
N ARG A 305 -11.37 16.51 -12.59
CA ARG A 305 -10.42 17.26 -11.77
C ARG A 305 -9.47 16.34 -11.01
N LEU A 306 -9.99 15.29 -10.38
CA LEU A 306 -9.19 14.35 -9.58
C LEU A 306 -8.19 13.57 -10.45
N LEU A 307 -8.59 13.20 -11.67
CA LEU A 307 -7.72 12.53 -12.65
C LEU A 307 -6.59 13.46 -13.10
N LEU A 308 -6.90 14.70 -13.46
CA LEU A 308 -5.92 15.66 -13.94
C LEU A 308 -4.96 16.12 -12.83
N GLU A 309 -5.46 16.36 -11.62
CA GLU A 309 -4.60 16.67 -10.47
C GLU A 309 -3.67 15.51 -10.08
N LYS A 310 -3.94 14.28 -10.53
CA LYS A 310 -3.03 13.13 -10.36
C LYS A 310 -1.74 13.35 -11.15
N CYS A 311 -1.82 13.91 -12.36
CA CYS A 311 -0.66 14.23 -13.19
C CYS A 311 0.17 15.33 -12.53
N LEU A 312 -0.49 16.42 -12.12
CA LEU A 312 0.17 17.59 -11.51
C LEU A 312 0.97 17.24 -10.25
N ASN A 313 0.47 16.28 -9.47
CA ASN A 313 1.02 15.95 -8.16
C ASN A 313 1.80 14.65 -8.11
N CYS A 314 1.99 13.95 -9.24
CA CYS A 314 2.57 12.61 -9.26
C CYS A 314 3.88 12.56 -8.45
N VAL A 315 4.05 11.49 -7.68
CA VAL A 315 5.25 11.19 -6.89
C VAL A 315 5.88 9.86 -7.29
N GLY A 316 5.49 9.30 -8.45
CA GLY A 316 6.08 8.06 -8.97
C GLY A 316 5.78 6.80 -8.16
N CYS A 317 4.71 6.76 -7.36
CA CYS A 317 4.45 5.62 -6.45
C CYS A 317 3.98 4.32 -7.12
N GLY A 318 3.46 4.38 -8.35
CA GLY A 318 2.93 3.21 -9.06
C GLY A 318 1.61 2.64 -8.52
N VAL A 319 1.07 3.12 -7.38
CA VAL A 319 -0.16 2.57 -6.78
C VAL A 319 -1.36 2.56 -7.72
N CYS A 320 -1.47 3.56 -8.58
CA CYS A 320 -2.57 3.63 -9.50
C CYS A 320 -2.43 2.76 -10.76
N THR A 321 -1.25 2.19 -11.04
CA THR A 321 -1.05 1.40 -12.27
C THR A 321 -1.77 0.05 -12.17
N VAL A 322 -1.81 -0.54 -10.97
CA VAL A 322 -2.50 -1.83 -10.70
C VAL A 322 -4.03 -1.73 -10.79
N LEU A 323 -4.59 -0.52 -10.89
CA LEU A 323 -6.03 -0.32 -11.11
C LEU A 323 -6.44 -0.55 -12.56
N CYS A 324 -5.50 -0.47 -13.48
CA CYS A 324 -5.81 -0.61 -14.90
C CYS A 324 -5.93 -2.11 -15.26
N PRO A 325 -7.11 -2.60 -15.68
CA PRO A 325 -7.30 -4.02 -16.02
C PRO A 325 -6.50 -4.48 -17.26
N VAL A 326 -6.05 -3.52 -18.07
CA VAL A 326 -5.37 -3.75 -19.36
C VAL A 326 -3.93 -3.21 -19.33
N ASN A 327 -3.41 -2.86 -18.15
CA ASN A 327 -2.06 -2.32 -17.97
C ASN A 327 -1.74 -1.09 -18.84
N ALA A 328 -2.75 -0.32 -19.25
CA ALA A 328 -2.56 0.92 -19.99
C ALA A 328 -1.94 2.04 -19.14
N LEU A 329 -2.07 1.99 -17.81
CA LEU A 329 -1.41 2.96 -16.92
C LEU A 329 -0.01 2.48 -16.55
N TYR A 330 0.99 3.34 -16.75
CA TYR A 330 2.39 3.03 -16.46
C TYR A 330 3.15 4.25 -15.95
N LEU A 331 4.32 4.01 -15.33
CA LEU A 331 5.28 5.06 -15.02
C LEU A 331 6.35 5.09 -16.11
N ASP A 332 6.69 6.27 -16.61
CA ASP A 332 7.84 6.45 -17.50
C ASP A 332 9.18 6.49 -16.73
N ASP A 333 10.29 6.66 -17.46
CA ASP A 333 11.64 6.75 -16.89
C ASP A 333 11.80 7.95 -15.93
N SER A 334 10.97 8.98 -16.09
CA SER A 334 10.91 10.15 -15.20
C SER A 334 10.02 9.91 -13.97
N LYS A 335 9.54 8.67 -13.77
CA LYS A 335 8.57 8.28 -12.73
C LYS A 335 7.27 9.09 -12.78
N THR A 336 6.86 9.56 -13.95
CA THR A 336 5.57 10.24 -14.13
C THR A 336 4.52 9.27 -14.63
N ILE A 337 3.27 9.45 -14.20
CA ILE A 337 2.16 8.58 -14.57
C ILE A 337 1.70 8.93 -15.98
N ASN A 338 1.55 7.91 -16.83
CA ASN A 338 1.14 8.03 -18.23
C ASN A 338 0.08 6.98 -18.58
N VAL A 339 -0.60 7.18 -19.71
CA VAL A 339 -1.52 6.21 -20.31
C VAL A 339 -1.05 5.81 -21.71
N ASN A 340 -0.97 4.50 -21.96
CA ASN A 340 -0.75 3.94 -23.28
C ASN A 340 -2.09 3.99 -24.04
N LYS A 341 -2.12 4.74 -25.14
CA LYS A 341 -3.31 4.99 -25.94
C LYS A 341 -3.83 3.73 -26.63
N ASP A 342 -2.93 2.86 -27.08
CA ASP A 342 -3.27 1.63 -27.82
C ASP A 342 -3.86 0.54 -26.92
N LEU A 343 -3.53 0.59 -25.62
CA LEU A 343 -4.04 -0.38 -24.63
C LEU A 343 -5.29 0.11 -23.90
N CYS A 344 -5.54 1.42 -23.86
CA CYS A 344 -6.62 1.98 -23.03
C CYS A 344 -8.00 1.66 -23.62
N VAL A 345 -8.80 0.88 -22.88
CA VAL A 345 -10.17 0.49 -23.29
C VAL A 345 -11.28 1.38 -22.73
N GLY A 346 -10.96 2.54 -22.16
CA GLY A 346 -11.96 3.49 -21.66
C GLY A 346 -12.85 2.99 -20.50
N CYS A 347 -12.44 1.95 -19.75
CA CYS A 347 -13.26 1.36 -18.68
C CYS A 347 -13.44 2.23 -17.41
N LEU A 348 -12.71 3.35 -17.32
CA LEU A 348 -12.73 4.31 -16.20
C LEU A 348 -12.43 3.74 -14.81
N ALA A 349 -11.84 2.53 -14.72
CA ALA A 349 -11.39 1.93 -13.46
C ALA A 349 -10.49 2.89 -12.65
N CYS A 350 -9.61 3.61 -13.34
CA CYS A 350 -8.71 4.60 -12.75
C CYS A 350 -9.41 5.86 -12.20
N CYS A 351 -10.69 6.07 -12.55
CA CYS A 351 -11.53 7.19 -12.12
C CYS A 351 -12.51 6.80 -11.00
N LYS A 352 -12.53 5.53 -10.58
CA LYS A 352 -13.37 5.05 -9.49
C LYS A 352 -12.75 5.34 -8.14
N GLN A 353 -13.60 5.55 -7.14
CA GLN A 353 -13.16 5.57 -5.76
C GLN A 353 -12.84 4.15 -5.31
N ILE A 354 -11.68 3.97 -4.69
CA ILE A 354 -11.23 2.68 -4.21
C ILE A 354 -11.81 2.39 -2.83
N ASP A 355 -11.59 3.30 -1.90
CA ASP A 355 -12.18 3.25 -0.57
C ASP A 355 -12.34 4.68 0.00
N SER A 356 -12.74 4.78 1.26
CA SER A 356 -12.88 6.07 1.96
C SER A 356 -11.55 6.81 2.17
N LYS A 357 -10.39 6.16 2.00
CA LYS A 357 -9.06 6.65 2.41
C LYS A 357 -8.08 6.87 1.25
N LEU A 358 -8.29 6.24 0.10
CA LEU A 358 -7.44 6.30 -1.09
C LEU A 358 -8.27 6.56 -2.34
N LYS A 359 -8.65 7.83 -2.54
CA LYS A 359 -9.40 8.25 -3.73
C LYS A 359 -8.57 8.01 -5.00
N MET A 360 -9.13 7.26 -5.97
CA MET A 360 -8.54 6.96 -7.29
C MET A 360 -7.12 6.37 -7.25
N GLY A 361 -6.76 5.69 -6.15
CA GLY A 361 -5.43 5.08 -5.99
C GLY A 361 -4.26 6.05 -6.01
N CYS A 362 -4.50 7.35 -5.79
CA CYS A 362 -3.45 8.35 -5.89
C CYS A 362 -2.84 8.65 -4.51
N ILE A 363 -1.58 8.23 -4.29
CA ILE A 363 -0.87 8.52 -3.03
C ILE A 363 -0.67 10.02 -2.83
N ALA A 364 -0.22 10.74 -3.85
CA ALA A 364 0.03 12.17 -3.74
C ALA A 364 -1.21 12.95 -3.28
N ARG A 365 -2.37 12.67 -3.86
CA ARG A 365 -3.63 13.33 -3.47
C ARG A 365 -4.13 12.94 -2.09
N ASN A 366 -3.63 11.88 -1.47
CA ASN A 366 -4.04 11.49 -0.12
C ASN A 366 -2.99 11.84 0.94
N TYR A 367 -1.71 11.94 0.58
CA TYR A 367 -0.61 12.04 1.54
C TYR A 367 0.39 13.17 1.27
N LYS A 368 0.38 13.83 0.10
CA LYS A 368 1.25 14.99 -0.15
C LYS A 368 0.68 16.20 0.60
N LYS A 369 1.53 16.90 1.37
CA LYS A 369 1.13 18.08 2.16
C LYS A 369 0.69 19.22 1.26
N GLU A 370 1.53 19.55 0.29
CA GLU A 370 1.34 20.65 -0.65
C GLU A 370 0.94 20.09 -2.00
N ARG A 371 -0.21 20.55 -2.50
CA ARG A 371 -0.81 20.00 -3.70
C ARG A 371 -1.17 21.10 -4.66
N LEU A 372 -0.74 20.93 -5.91
CA LEU A 372 -1.26 21.71 -7.01
C LEU A 372 -2.72 21.30 -7.24
N SER A 373 -3.60 22.27 -7.38
CA SER A 373 -5.03 22.02 -7.56
C SER A 373 -5.57 22.72 -8.77
N ILE A 374 -6.60 22.11 -9.35
CA ILE A 374 -7.42 22.71 -10.37
C ILE A 374 -8.65 23.28 -9.66
N VAL A 375 -8.99 24.53 -9.92
CA VAL A 375 -10.20 25.17 -9.41
C VAL A 375 -11.22 25.30 -10.54
N PHE A 376 -12.49 25.17 -10.20
CA PHE A 376 -13.58 25.29 -11.15
C PHE A 376 -14.14 26.71 -11.09
#